data_AF-A0A8H4UWX1-F1
#
_entry.id   AF-A0A8H4UWX1-F1
#
_cell.length_a   1.000
_cell.length_b   1.000
_cell.length_c   1.000
_cell.angle_alpha   90.00
_cell.angle_beta   90.00
_cell.angle_gamma   90.00
#
_symmetry.space_group_name_H-M   'P 1'
#
loop_
_entity.id
_entity.type
_entity.pdbx_description
1 polymer ?
#
loop_
_entity_poly.entity_id
_entity_poly.type
_entity_poly.pdbx_seq_one_letter_code
_entity_poly.pdbx_strand_id
1 'polypeptide(L)'
;MVVSLRLPLSSPRTITSSMISPPLSPDFNFDSDALTPSTLPALEYISEKLSQKSLHVTLLVGRGQPMPTGESSDLNIIPVTQLDAQSWKIFYKIVEKGAKKYSLGQGWTDALDQHARQQLKNEYLIEQSLRQNEILFSQEGLTLLNVDRIYTLKRRLCVLAQNQKSIKNEEKYLSSCVQLLNKTITSCQGRPFSFGFFHRAYEHLHITDDLLKKVAEAYKARYGQEGIVIITPKSSPALPAVAPTTSTTIKKENTRKSPVMRTTATNARVRRPTVMAAASSS
;
A
#
# COMPACT_ATOMS: atom_id res chain seq x y z
N MET A 1 -46.47 18.93 62.87
CA MET A 1 -45.76 17.63 62.81
C MET A 1 -44.82 17.66 61.62
N VAL A 2 -43.51 17.76 61.85
CA VAL A 2 -42.49 17.91 60.80
C VAL A 2 -41.94 16.54 60.48
N VAL A 3 -42.11 16.09 59.23
CA VAL A 3 -41.63 14.78 58.76
C VAL A 3 -40.17 14.95 58.31
N SER A 4 -39.25 14.45 59.13
CA SER A 4 -37.83 14.36 58.79
C SER A 4 -37.60 13.23 57.77
N LEU A 5 -37.39 13.58 56.50
CA LEU A 5 -36.93 12.66 55.47
C LEU A 5 -35.42 12.44 55.63
N ARG A 6 -35.02 11.34 56.26
CA ARG A 6 -33.65 10.84 56.24
C ARG A 6 -33.38 10.19 54.88
N LEU A 7 -32.58 10.85 54.04
CA LEU A 7 -31.95 10.24 52.86
C LEU A 7 -30.83 9.27 53.35
N PRO A 8 -30.82 8.01 52.93
CA PRO A 8 -29.71 7.11 53.24
C PRO A 8 -28.47 7.52 52.43
N LEU A 9 -27.38 7.83 53.13
CA LEU A 9 -26.05 7.99 52.56
C LEU A 9 -25.69 6.72 51.77
N SER A 10 -25.37 6.87 50.48
CA SER A 10 -24.77 5.79 49.69
C SER A 10 -23.44 5.36 50.32
N SER A 11 -23.35 4.08 50.65
CA SER A 11 -22.13 3.38 51.06
C SER A 11 -21.02 3.54 50.00
N PRO A 12 -19.73 3.64 50.38
CA PRO A 12 -18.63 3.78 49.42
C PRO A 12 -18.62 2.59 48.45
N ARG A 13 -18.66 2.88 47.15
CA ARG A 13 -18.59 1.87 46.08
C ARG A 13 -17.32 1.03 46.24
N THR A 14 -17.50 -0.23 46.65
CA THR A 14 -16.47 -1.26 46.54
C THR A 14 -16.14 -1.46 45.07
N ILE A 15 -14.97 -0.97 44.62
CA ILE A 15 -14.47 -1.15 43.26
C ILE A 15 -14.18 -2.65 43.10
N THR A 16 -15.04 -3.36 42.39
CA THR A 16 -14.83 -4.77 42.04
C THR A 16 -13.95 -4.85 40.79
N SER A 17 -13.17 -5.94 40.65
CA SER A 17 -12.31 -6.17 39.46
C SER A 17 -13.08 -6.15 38.13
N SER A 18 -14.41 -6.28 38.16
CA SER A 18 -15.31 -6.11 37.02
C SER A 18 -15.52 -4.66 36.57
N MET A 19 -15.12 -3.68 37.39
CA MET A 19 -15.10 -2.25 37.04
C MET A 19 -13.75 -1.79 36.46
N ILE A 20 -12.75 -2.68 36.49
CA ILE A 20 -11.45 -2.47 35.86
C ILE A 20 -11.58 -3.13 34.49
N SER A 21 -11.48 -2.33 33.43
CA SER A 21 -11.33 -2.90 32.08
C SER A 21 -10.19 -3.92 32.11
N PRO A 22 -10.31 -5.06 31.40
CA PRO A 22 -9.19 -5.99 31.29
C PRO A 22 -7.93 -5.20 30.90
N PRO A 23 -6.75 -5.54 31.45
CA PRO A 23 -5.52 -4.85 31.08
C PRO A 23 -5.45 -4.88 29.56
N LEU A 24 -5.25 -3.71 28.94
CA LEU A 24 -5.07 -3.57 27.50
C LEU A 24 -4.16 -4.72 27.06
N SER A 25 -4.72 -5.69 26.33
CA SER A 25 -3.89 -6.75 25.78
C SER A 25 -2.75 -6.06 25.05
N PRO A 26 -1.51 -6.54 25.17
CA PRO A 26 -0.39 -6.03 24.38
C PRO A 26 -0.56 -6.30 22.86
N ASP A 27 -1.77 -6.70 22.44
CA ASP A 27 -2.27 -6.76 21.08
C ASP A 27 -2.36 -5.34 20.50
N PHE A 28 -1.18 -4.77 20.26
CA PHE A 28 -0.91 -3.59 19.47
C PHE A 28 -1.27 -3.92 18.01
N ASN A 29 -2.56 -4.06 17.74
CA ASN A 29 -3.06 -4.41 16.42
C ASN A 29 -3.02 -3.16 15.53
N PHE A 30 -1.81 -2.76 15.13
CA PHE A 30 -1.63 -1.86 14.01
C PHE A 30 -2.07 -2.62 12.76
N ASP A 31 -3.33 -2.52 12.40
CA ASP A 31 -3.67 -2.82 11.02
C ASP A 31 -3.01 -1.71 10.19
N SER A 32 -2.22 -2.04 9.17
CA SER A 32 -1.74 -1.02 8.22
C SER A 32 -2.90 -0.23 7.59
N ASP A 33 -4.11 -0.79 7.64
CA ASP A 33 -5.36 -0.17 7.21
C ASP A 33 -6.06 0.67 8.31
N ALA A 34 -5.59 0.66 9.57
CA ALA A 34 -6.17 1.43 10.67
C ALA A 34 -5.11 1.90 11.68
N LEU A 35 -4.95 3.21 11.81
CA LEU A 35 -4.16 3.79 12.91
C LEU A 35 -4.76 3.34 14.25
N THR A 36 -3.93 2.77 15.12
CA THR A 36 -4.43 2.43 16.46
C THR A 36 -4.77 3.72 17.19
N PRO A 37 -5.91 3.78 17.93
CA PRO A 37 -6.26 4.96 18.72
C PRO A 37 -5.16 5.39 19.70
N SER A 38 -4.33 4.45 20.15
CA SER A 38 -3.17 4.70 21.01
C SER A 38 -2.08 5.56 20.36
N THR A 39 -2.00 5.61 19.03
CA THR A 39 -0.98 6.41 18.31
C THR A 39 -1.46 7.77 17.88
N LEU A 40 -2.77 8.03 17.93
CA LEU A 40 -3.33 9.33 17.59
C LEU A 40 -2.70 10.48 18.40
N PRO A 41 -2.57 10.40 19.75
CA PRO A 41 -2.00 11.51 20.53
C PRO A 41 -0.53 11.83 20.17
N ALA A 42 0.20 10.81 19.72
CA ALA A 42 1.58 10.96 19.30
C ALA A 42 1.67 11.65 17.93
N LEU A 43 0.79 11.28 17.00
CA LEU A 43 0.70 11.91 15.68
C LEU A 43 0.23 13.36 15.78
N GLU A 44 -0.71 13.65 16.67
CA GLU A 44 -1.15 15.01 17.00
C GLU A 44 -0.02 15.85 17.61
N TYR A 45 0.77 15.27 18.52
CA TYR A 45 1.95 15.95 19.04
C TYR A 45 2.98 16.25 17.95
N ILE A 46 3.23 15.29 17.05
CA ILE A 46 4.18 15.47 15.95
C ILE A 46 3.66 16.54 14.97
N SER A 47 2.38 16.49 14.59
CA SER A 47 1.76 17.47 13.69
C SER A 47 1.85 18.90 14.26
N GLU A 48 1.49 19.09 15.52
CA GLU A 48 1.54 20.39 16.21
C GLU A 48 2.98 20.93 16.25
N LYS A 49 3.96 20.08 16.54
CA LYS A 49 5.38 20.49 16.59
C LYS A 49 5.95 20.80 15.21
N LEU A 50 5.49 20.13 14.17
CA LEU A 50 5.86 20.43 12.79
C LEU A 50 5.22 21.73 12.31
N SER A 51 3.94 21.95 12.62
CA SER A 51 3.23 23.21 12.36
C SER A 51 3.93 24.41 13.03
N GLN A 52 4.34 24.28 14.30
CA GLN A 52 5.12 25.30 15.02
C GLN A 52 6.47 25.65 14.36
N LYS A 53 6.97 24.78 13.47
CA LYS A 53 8.20 25.00 12.68
C LYS A 53 7.91 25.35 11.22
N SER A 54 6.65 25.65 10.87
CA SER A 54 6.20 25.91 9.50
C SER A 54 6.58 24.78 8.52
N LEU A 55 6.62 23.54 9.01
CA LEU A 55 6.94 22.35 8.21
C LEU A 55 5.67 21.53 8.01
N HIS A 56 5.37 21.17 6.77
CA HIS A 56 4.36 20.17 6.44
C HIS A 56 5.03 18.96 5.80
N VAL A 57 4.85 17.80 6.42
CA VAL A 57 5.47 16.54 5.97
C VAL A 57 4.39 15.55 5.57
N THR A 58 4.51 15.01 4.36
CA THR A 58 3.71 13.89 3.89
C THR A 58 4.52 12.61 3.95
N LEU A 59 4.01 11.60 4.64
CA LEU A 59 4.63 10.29 4.79
C LEU A 59 3.71 9.21 4.23
N LEU A 60 4.30 8.24 3.52
CA LEU A 60 3.64 6.96 3.26
C LEU A 60 3.98 6.01 4.38
N VAL A 61 2.97 5.34 4.92
CA VAL A 61 3.10 4.39 6.01
C VAL A 61 2.59 3.04 5.52
N GLY A 62 3.40 2.01 5.72
CA GLY A 62 3.05 0.63 5.42
C GLY A 62 3.80 -0.33 6.34
N ARG A 63 3.67 -1.63 6.07
CA ARG A 63 4.35 -2.69 6.83
C ARG A 63 5.34 -3.42 5.94
N GLY A 64 6.56 -3.61 6.43
CA GLY A 64 7.62 -4.37 5.79
C GLY A 64 7.30 -5.87 5.76
N GLN A 65 6.94 -6.44 6.91
CA GLN A 65 6.47 -7.82 7.05
C GLN A 65 5.07 -7.84 7.68
N PRO A 66 4.01 -7.63 6.90
CA PRO A 66 2.65 -7.60 7.45
C PRO A 66 2.23 -8.99 7.97
N MET A 67 2.34 -9.19 9.30
CA MET A 67 1.77 -10.36 9.98
C MET A 67 0.31 -10.03 10.42
N PRO A 68 -0.67 -10.93 10.25
CA PRO A 68 -2.09 -10.71 10.58
C PRO A 68 -2.37 -10.94 12.07
N THR A 69 -1.40 -11.42 12.85
CA THR A 69 -1.54 -11.70 14.30
C THR A 69 -1.13 -10.54 15.19
N GLY A 70 -0.82 -9.36 14.65
CA GLY A 70 -0.39 -8.23 15.46
C GLY A 70 1.01 -8.39 16.07
N GLU A 71 1.80 -9.38 15.63
CA GLU A 71 3.23 -9.45 15.94
C GLU A 71 3.95 -8.20 15.43
N SER A 72 5.06 -7.83 16.08
CA SER A 72 5.88 -6.66 15.78
C SER A 72 6.38 -6.71 14.34
N SER A 73 5.54 -6.21 13.43
CA SER A 73 5.83 -6.12 12.02
C SER A 73 6.66 -4.87 11.81
N ASP A 74 7.78 -4.98 11.10
CA ASP A 74 8.60 -3.83 10.77
C ASP A 74 7.75 -2.76 10.08
N LEU A 75 7.67 -1.58 10.69
CA LEU A 75 7.02 -0.43 10.07
C LEU A 75 7.88 0.03 8.89
N ASN A 76 7.23 0.44 7.81
CA ASN A 76 7.90 1.06 6.67
C ASN A 76 7.35 2.47 6.51
N ILE A 77 8.23 3.47 6.61
CA ILE A 77 7.89 4.88 6.47
C ILE A 77 8.69 5.45 5.31
N ILE A 78 7.99 6.04 4.34
CA ILE A 78 8.60 6.68 3.18
C ILE A 78 8.18 8.15 3.17
N PRO A 79 9.09 9.09 3.47
CA PRO A 79 8.85 10.51 3.27
C PRO A 79 8.63 10.81 1.79
N VAL A 80 7.50 11.45 1.48
CA VAL A 80 7.19 11.94 0.13
C VAL A 80 7.71 13.37 -0.03
N THR A 81 7.55 14.19 1.00
CA THR A 81 8.04 15.56 1.00
C THR A 81 9.56 15.57 0.95
N GLN A 82 10.11 16.28 -0.02
CA GLN A 82 11.55 16.51 -0.09
C GLN A 82 11.94 17.48 1.04
N LEU A 83 12.65 16.96 2.03
CA LEU A 83 13.16 17.74 3.15
C LEU A 83 14.66 17.98 2.97
N ASP A 84 15.10 19.21 3.20
CA ASP A 84 16.53 19.51 3.30
C ASP A 84 17.14 18.89 4.56
N ALA A 85 18.47 18.82 4.62
CA ALA A 85 19.18 18.17 5.71
C ALA A 85 18.90 18.78 7.10
N GLN A 86 18.56 20.08 7.19
CA GLN A 86 18.22 20.71 8.47
C GLN A 86 16.78 20.38 8.87
N SER A 87 15.84 20.52 7.94
CA SER A 87 14.43 20.16 8.19
C SER A 87 14.28 18.68 8.52
N TRP A 88 15.06 17.80 7.88
CA TRP A 88 15.09 16.38 8.23
C TRP A 88 15.54 16.13 9.67
N LYS A 89 16.59 16.81 10.14
CA LYS A 89 17.06 16.69 11.54
C LYS A 89 16.00 17.19 12.53
N ILE A 90 15.29 18.27 12.19
CA ILE A 90 14.20 18.81 13.02
C ILE A 90 13.06 17.80 13.08
N PHE A 91 12.61 17.32 11.91
CA PHE A 91 11.56 16.31 11.79
C PHE A 91 11.90 15.05 12.59
N TYR A 92 13.08 14.48 12.38
CA TYR A 92 13.52 13.26 13.09
C TYR A 92 13.51 13.45 14.60
N LYS A 93 14.03 14.58 15.12
CA LYS A 93 14.01 14.89 16.56
C LYS A 93 12.59 15.03 17.12
N ILE A 94 11.66 15.59 16.34
CA ILE A 94 10.25 15.71 16.75
C ILE A 94 9.62 14.32 16.84
N VAL A 95 9.83 13.48 15.83
CA VAL A 95 9.33 12.10 15.81
C VAL A 95 9.93 11.29 16.95
N GLU A 96 11.24 11.38 17.19
CA GLU A 96 11.93 10.68 18.30
C GLU A 96 11.36 11.09 19.67
N LYS A 97 11.09 12.39 19.86
CA LYS A 97 10.46 12.89 21.09
C LYS A 97 9.01 12.42 21.23
N GLY A 98 8.25 12.45 20.15
CA GLY A 98 6.88 11.91 20.12
C GLY A 98 6.86 10.42 20.45
N ALA A 99 7.78 9.66 19.86
CA ALA A 99 7.94 8.23 20.10
C ALA A 99 8.24 7.91 21.56
N LYS A 100 9.20 8.62 22.16
CA LYS A 100 9.54 8.48 23.58
C LYS A 100 8.39 8.89 24.51
N LYS A 101 7.68 9.98 24.19
CA LYS A 101 6.64 10.54 25.06
C LYS A 101 5.35 9.72 25.07
N TYR A 102 4.99 9.14 23.94
CA TYR A 102 3.71 8.45 23.75
C TYR A 102 3.87 6.95 23.48
N SER A 103 5.08 6.41 23.70
CA SER A 103 5.39 5.00 23.41
C SER A 103 5.01 4.60 21.98
N LEU A 104 5.15 5.52 21.02
CA LEU A 104 5.14 5.18 19.59
C LEU A 104 6.35 4.26 19.43
N GLY A 105 6.14 2.95 19.26
CA GLY A 105 7.23 1.96 19.35
C GLY A 105 8.45 2.31 18.48
N GLN A 106 9.62 1.77 18.82
CA GLN A 106 10.90 2.03 18.12
C GLN A 106 10.82 1.82 16.60
N GLY A 107 9.83 1.07 16.12
CA GLY A 107 9.54 0.90 14.69
C GLY A 107 9.39 2.20 13.89
N TRP A 108 8.94 3.32 14.48
CA TRP A 108 8.88 4.60 13.75
C TRP A 108 10.26 5.22 13.52
N THR A 109 11.11 5.24 14.54
CA THR A 109 12.49 5.75 14.43
C THR A 109 13.35 4.81 13.59
N ASP A 110 13.20 3.50 13.78
CA ASP A 110 13.92 2.48 13.02
C ASP A 110 13.56 2.52 11.53
N ALA A 111 12.27 2.69 11.20
CA ALA A 111 11.81 2.82 9.82
C ALA A 111 12.36 4.08 9.14
N LEU A 112 12.40 5.20 9.85
CA LEU A 112 12.98 6.45 9.33
C LEU A 112 14.48 6.33 9.12
N ASP A 113 15.20 5.71 10.04
CA ASP A 113 16.63 5.44 9.92
C ASP A 113 16.92 4.46 8.79
N GLN A 114 16.08 3.44 8.62
CA GLN A 114 16.17 2.51 7.50
C GLN A 114 15.98 3.24 6.17
N HIS A 115 14.99 4.13 6.07
CA HIS A 115 14.79 4.94 4.87
C HIS A 115 16.01 5.82 4.57
N ALA A 116 16.52 6.52 5.60
CA ALA A 116 17.70 7.38 5.48
C ALA A 116 18.93 6.62 4.96
N ARG A 117 19.10 5.35 5.37
CA ARG A 117 20.17 4.46 4.90
C ARG A 117 19.92 3.88 3.51
N GLN A 118 18.68 3.51 3.21
CA GLN A 118 18.37 2.72 2.00
C GLN A 118 18.21 3.59 0.75
N GLN A 119 17.73 4.84 0.85
CA GLN A 119 17.58 5.80 -0.28
C GLN A 119 17.04 5.20 -1.59
N LEU A 120 16.35 4.05 -1.51
CA LEU A 120 15.78 3.36 -2.64
C LEU A 120 14.50 4.11 -2.97
N LYS A 121 14.64 5.06 -3.90
CA LYS A 121 13.50 5.77 -4.48
C LYS A 121 12.64 4.76 -5.23
N ASN A 122 11.66 4.21 -4.53
CA ASN A 122 10.62 3.41 -5.15
C ASN A 122 9.59 4.40 -5.73
N GLU A 123 9.99 5.19 -6.74
CA GLU A 123 9.21 6.31 -7.28
C GLU A 123 7.83 5.84 -7.75
N TYR A 124 7.78 4.67 -8.42
CA TYR A 124 6.53 4.07 -8.83
C TYR A 124 5.60 3.78 -7.63
N LEU A 125 6.12 3.25 -6.52
CA LEU A 125 5.32 3.00 -5.31
C LEU A 125 4.79 4.32 -4.74
N ILE A 126 5.62 5.36 -4.72
CA ILE A 126 5.22 6.69 -4.23
C ILE A 126 4.10 7.25 -5.10
N GLU A 127 4.25 7.22 -6.42
CA GLU A 127 3.24 7.68 -7.36
C GLU A 127 1.92 6.90 -7.24
N GLN A 128 1.97 5.58 -7.14
CA GLN A 128 0.76 4.76 -6.97
C GLN A 128 0.08 5.05 -5.63
N SER A 129 0.84 5.19 -4.54
CA SER A 129 0.29 5.49 -3.21
C SER A 129 -0.34 6.88 -3.17
N LEU A 130 0.28 7.87 -3.80
CA LEU A 130 -0.29 9.22 -3.95
C LEU A 130 -1.55 9.22 -4.82
N ARG A 131 -1.58 8.44 -5.91
CA ARG A 131 -2.77 8.29 -6.75
C ARG A 131 -3.91 7.61 -6.00
N GLN A 132 -3.60 6.62 -5.15
CA GLN A 132 -4.57 5.96 -4.28
C GLN A 132 -5.14 6.93 -3.23
N ASN A 133 -4.32 7.87 -2.75
CA ASN A 133 -4.68 8.92 -1.80
C ASN A 133 -5.49 8.42 -0.58
N GLU A 134 -5.09 7.28 -0.03
CA GLU A 134 -5.71 6.73 1.17
C GLU A 134 -5.13 7.42 2.41
N ILE A 135 -5.80 8.46 2.88
CA ILE A 135 -5.37 9.24 4.04
C ILE A 135 -5.64 8.43 5.32
N LEU A 136 -4.57 8.18 6.08
CA LEU A 136 -4.66 7.58 7.41
C LEU A 136 -4.80 8.66 8.48
N PHE A 137 -4.04 9.74 8.37
CA PHE A 137 -4.06 10.89 9.28
C PHE A 137 -3.76 12.16 8.51
N SER A 138 -4.43 13.26 8.85
CA SER A 138 -4.10 14.57 8.29
C SER A 138 -4.41 15.65 9.30
N GLN A 139 -3.38 16.41 9.66
CA GLN A 139 -3.47 17.63 10.45
C GLN A 139 -2.45 18.64 9.93
N GLU A 140 -2.54 19.88 10.41
CA GLU A 140 -1.53 20.89 10.09
C GLU A 140 -0.13 20.38 10.47
N GLY A 141 0.78 20.43 9.51
CA GLY A 141 2.16 19.96 9.68
C GLY A 141 2.43 18.47 9.38
N LEU A 142 1.42 17.59 9.36
CA LEU A 142 1.62 16.16 9.08
C LEU A 142 0.45 15.52 8.34
N THR A 143 0.75 14.86 7.22
CA THR A 143 -0.18 13.98 6.52
C THR A 143 0.44 12.58 6.38
N LEU A 144 -0.31 11.56 6.81
CA LEU A 144 0.03 10.16 6.63
C LEU A 144 -0.91 9.55 5.59
N LEU A 145 -0.32 8.91 4.59
CA LEU A 145 -1.03 8.13 3.58
C LEU A 145 -0.68 6.65 3.74
N ASN A 146 -1.63 5.78 3.43
CA ASN A 146 -1.36 4.36 3.31
C ASN A 146 -0.55 4.08 2.04
N VAL A 147 0.32 3.08 2.10
CA VAL A 147 1.02 2.57 0.93
C VAL A 147 0.01 1.89 -0.01
N ASP A 148 0.31 1.88 -1.31
CA ASP A 148 -0.50 1.22 -2.34
C ASP A 148 -0.96 -0.19 -1.93
N ARG A 149 -2.25 -0.47 -2.12
CA ARG A 149 -2.89 -1.73 -1.69
C ARG A 149 -2.39 -2.92 -2.49
N ILE A 150 -2.06 -2.73 -3.78
CA ILE A 150 -1.48 -3.81 -4.59
C ILE A 150 -0.09 -4.16 -4.06
N TYR A 151 0.76 -3.17 -3.77
CA TYR A 151 2.05 -3.41 -3.12
C TYR A 151 1.91 -4.17 -1.80
N THR A 152 0.98 -3.73 -0.94
CA THR A 152 0.71 -4.35 0.35
C THR A 152 0.24 -5.80 0.20
N LEU A 153 -0.67 -6.07 -0.73
CA LEU A 153 -1.13 -7.41 -1.07
C LEU A 153 0.02 -8.29 -1.54
N LYS A 154 0.87 -7.79 -2.45
CA LYS A 154 2.03 -8.53 -2.94
C LYS A 154 3.01 -8.87 -1.81
N ARG A 155 3.29 -7.94 -0.91
CA ARG A 155 4.15 -8.19 0.27
C ARG A 155 3.55 -9.25 1.19
N ARG A 156 2.25 -9.17 1.51
CA ARG A 156 1.55 -10.19 2.33
C ARG A 156 1.70 -11.59 1.72
N LEU A 157 1.56 -11.70 0.40
CA LEU A 157 1.73 -12.97 -0.31
C LEU A 157 3.17 -13.47 -0.31
N CYS A 158 4.17 -12.59 -0.47
CA CYS A 158 5.58 -12.97 -0.37
C CYS A 158 5.93 -13.52 1.03
N VAL A 159 5.46 -12.85 2.09
CA VAL A 159 5.67 -13.28 3.48
C VAL A 159 4.99 -14.63 3.73
N LEU A 160 3.78 -14.82 3.22
CA LEU A 160 3.07 -16.10 3.32
C LEU A 160 3.82 -17.24 2.63
N ALA A 161 4.38 -16.99 1.44
CA ALA A 161 5.18 -17.97 0.72
C ALA A 161 6.47 -18.36 1.48
N GLN A 162 7.16 -17.39 2.07
CA GLN A 162 8.39 -17.64 2.84
C GLN A 162 8.13 -18.45 4.11
N ASN A 163 6.97 -18.25 4.74
CA ASN A 163 6.64 -18.80 6.05
C ASN A 163 5.60 -19.94 6.01
N GLN A 164 5.36 -20.54 4.83
CA GLN A 164 4.33 -21.55 4.59
C GLN A 164 4.43 -22.79 5.50
N LYS A 165 5.62 -23.08 6.04
CA LYS A 165 5.86 -24.21 6.96
C LYS A 165 5.67 -23.87 8.45
N SER A 166 5.63 -22.58 8.80
CA SER A 166 5.67 -22.10 10.19
C SER A 166 4.36 -21.43 10.63
N ILE A 167 3.61 -20.84 9.69
CA ILE A 167 2.40 -20.09 10.00
C ILE A 167 1.23 -21.04 10.31
N LYS A 168 0.89 -21.15 11.60
CA LYS A 168 -0.36 -21.80 12.09
C LYS A 168 -1.66 -21.05 11.68
N ASN A 169 -1.55 -19.96 10.93
CA ASN A 169 -2.63 -19.02 10.61
C ASN A 169 -2.78 -18.74 9.10
N GLU A 170 -2.42 -19.66 8.19
CA GLU A 170 -2.49 -19.45 6.71
C GLU A 170 -3.86 -18.92 6.27
N GLU A 171 -4.93 -19.46 6.85
CA GLU A 171 -6.30 -19.04 6.57
C GLU A 171 -6.56 -17.56 6.91
N LYS A 172 -6.01 -17.05 8.03
CA LYS A 172 -6.15 -15.64 8.41
C LYS A 172 -5.41 -14.72 7.45
N TYR A 173 -4.20 -15.11 7.02
CA TYR A 173 -3.46 -14.39 5.99
C TYR A 173 -4.23 -14.32 4.67
N LEU A 174 -4.76 -15.48 4.24
CA LEU A 174 -5.51 -15.59 3.01
C LEU A 174 -6.79 -14.74 3.07
N SER A 175 -7.52 -14.80 4.17
CA SER A 175 -8.72 -13.97 4.40
C SER A 175 -8.39 -12.48 4.36
N SER A 176 -7.29 -12.06 4.99
CA SER A 176 -6.81 -10.66 4.95
C SER A 176 -6.41 -10.23 3.53
N CYS A 177 -5.73 -11.09 2.76
CA CYS A 177 -5.39 -10.84 1.36
C CYS A 177 -6.65 -10.68 0.49
N VAL A 178 -7.65 -11.54 0.69
CA VAL A 178 -8.94 -11.51 -0.01
C VAL A 178 -9.73 -10.24 0.32
N GLN A 179 -9.74 -9.80 1.58
CA GLN A 179 -10.36 -8.54 1.98
C GLN A 179 -9.68 -7.32 1.35
N LEU A 180 -8.34 -7.30 1.37
CA LEU A 180 -7.57 -6.22 0.74
C LEU A 180 -7.79 -6.19 -0.78
N LEU A 181 -7.85 -7.36 -1.43
CA LEU A 181 -8.17 -7.48 -2.84
C LEU A 181 -9.57 -6.93 -3.13
N ASN A 182 -10.58 -7.27 -2.33
CA ASN A 182 -11.94 -6.75 -2.48
C ASN A 182 -11.97 -5.23 -2.36
N LYS A 183 -11.36 -4.68 -1.30
CA LYS A 183 -11.24 -3.22 -1.09
C LYS A 183 -10.59 -2.53 -2.30
N THR A 184 -9.58 -3.15 -2.88
CA THR A 184 -8.88 -2.64 -4.06
C THR A 184 -9.76 -2.69 -5.30
N ILE A 185 -10.43 -3.82 -5.57
CA ILE A 185 -11.36 -3.97 -6.70
C ILE A 185 -12.52 -2.99 -6.59
N THR A 186 -13.13 -2.85 -5.41
CA THR A 186 -14.20 -1.89 -5.16
C THR A 186 -13.73 -0.46 -5.44
N SER A 187 -12.51 -0.10 -5.02
CA SER A 187 -11.91 1.21 -5.33
C SER A 187 -11.69 1.42 -6.83
N CYS A 188 -11.48 0.34 -7.59
CA CYS A 188 -11.31 0.34 -9.04
C CYS A 188 -12.62 0.07 -9.81
N GLN A 189 -13.76 0.55 -9.30
CA GLN A 189 -15.09 0.42 -9.94
C GLN A 189 -15.54 -1.03 -10.15
N GLY A 190 -15.06 -1.97 -9.33
CA GLY A 190 -15.42 -3.38 -9.43
C GLY A 190 -14.70 -4.15 -10.53
N ARG A 191 -13.69 -3.56 -11.20
CA ARG A 191 -12.96 -4.25 -12.27
C ARG A 191 -12.01 -5.30 -11.70
N PRO A 192 -12.06 -6.55 -12.17
CA PRO A 192 -11.13 -7.58 -11.72
C PRO A 192 -9.75 -7.36 -12.34
N PHE A 193 -8.73 -7.84 -11.65
CA PHE A 193 -7.35 -7.74 -12.11
C PHE A 193 -6.98 -8.94 -12.98
N SER A 194 -6.14 -8.74 -14.00
CA SER A 194 -5.59 -9.87 -14.75
C SER A 194 -4.50 -10.57 -13.93
N PHE A 195 -4.35 -11.88 -14.11
CA PHE A 195 -3.27 -12.62 -13.46
C PHE A 195 -1.88 -12.02 -13.77
N GLY A 196 -1.64 -11.69 -15.04
CA GLY A 196 -0.39 -11.07 -15.49
C GLY A 196 -0.13 -9.67 -14.93
N PHE A 197 -1.15 -8.95 -14.46
CA PHE A 197 -0.96 -7.65 -13.80
C PHE A 197 -0.12 -7.79 -12.54
N PHE A 198 -0.34 -8.83 -11.72
CA PHE A 198 0.42 -9.03 -10.48
C PHE A 198 1.89 -9.38 -10.72
N HIS A 199 2.23 -9.97 -11.87
CA HIS A 199 3.62 -10.22 -12.25
C HIS A 199 4.34 -8.96 -12.75
N ARG A 200 3.61 -8.05 -13.41
CA ARG A 200 4.16 -6.78 -13.93
C ARG A 200 4.23 -5.68 -12.87
N ALA A 201 3.21 -5.57 -12.02
CA ALA A 201 3.19 -4.58 -10.95
C ALA A 201 4.21 -4.95 -9.88
N TYR A 202 5.15 -4.06 -9.55
CA TYR A 202 6.23 -4.32 -8.58
C TYR A 202 7.02 -5.60 -8.90
N GLU A 203 7.75 -5.61 -10.02
CA GLU A 203 8.48 -6.78 -10.53
C GLU A 203 9.44 -7.40 -9.51
N HIS A 204 10.02 -6.58 -8.64
CA HIS A 204 10.92 -7.01 -7.55
C HIS A 204 10.23 -7.85 -6.45
N LEU A 205 8.89 -7.88 -6.42
CA LEU A 205 8.11 -8.72 -5.51
C LEU A 205 7.59 -9.94 -6.28
N HIS A 206 8.30 -11.06 -6.21
CA HIS A 206 7.89 -12.28 -6.89
C HIS A 206 6.85 -13.05 -6.07
N ILE A 207 5.75 -13.42 -6.72
CA ILE A 207 4.66 -14.21 -6.12
C ILE A 207 4.52 -15.50 -6.91
N THR A 208 4.38 -16.61 -6.20
CA THR A 208 4.11 -17.92 -6.80
C THR A 208 2.71 -17.99 -7.37
N ASP A 209 2.58 -18.52 -8.58
CA ASP A 209 1.30 -18.69 -9.27
C ASP A 209 0.27 -19.46 -8.43
N ASP A 210 0.71 -20.48 -7.70
CA ASP A 210 -0.15 -21.30 -6.83
C ASP A 210 -0.80 -20.47 -5.73
N LEU A 211 -0.09 -19.51 -5.16
CA LEU A 211 -0.61 -18.66 -4.11
C LEU A 211 -1.60 -17.63 -4.67
N LEU A 212 -1.32 -17.10 -5.86
CA LEU A 212 -2.24 -16.18 -6.54
C LEU A 212 -3.54 -16.88 -6.96
N LYS A 213 -3.45 -18.15 -7.41
CA LYS A 213 -4.62 -19.01 -7.67
C LYS A 213 -5.43 -19.27 -6.39
N LYS A 214 -4.77 -19.61 -5.27
CA LYS A 214 -5.43 -19.77 -3.97
C LYS A 214 -6.21 -18.52 -3.56
N VAL A 215 -5.64 -17.32 -3.72
CA VAL A 215 -6.35 -16.06 -3.44
C VAL A 215 -7.53 -15.86 -4.37
N ALA A 216 -7.39 -16.17 -5.67
CA ALA A 216 -8.46 -16.05 -6.65
C ALA A 216 -9.64 -16.98 -6.32
N GLU A 217 -9.35 -18.24 -5.97
CA GLU A 217 -10.34 -19.23 -5.54
C GLU A 217 -11.04 -18.81 -4.24
N ALA A 218 -10.26 -18.39 -3.23
CA ALA A 218 -10.82 -17.92 -1.96
C ALA A 218 -11.69 -16.67 -2.14
N TYR A 219 -11.30 -15.75 -3.02
CA TYR A 219 -12.09 -14.59 -3.38
C TYR A 219 -13.41 -14.99 -4.04
N LYS A 220 -13.36 -15.89 -5.02
CA LYS A 220 -14.54 -16.41 -5.73
C LYS A 220 -15.49 -17.13 -4.77
N ALA A 221 -14.95 -17.93 -3.85
CA ALA A 221 -15.74 -18.61 -2.83
C ALA A 221 -16.44 -17.63 -1.87
N ARG A 222 -15.79 -16.52 -1.51
CA ARG A 222 -16.32 -15.54 -0.55
C ARG A 222 -17.30 -14.53 -1.16
N TYR A 223 -17.06 -14.09 -2.39
CA TYR A 223 -17.81 -12.99 -3.01
C TYR A 223 -18.63 -13.42 -4.24
N GLY A 224 -18.52 -14.67 -4.70
CA GLY A 224 -19.26 -15.19 -5.86
C GLY A 224 -18.86 -14.58 -7.20
N GLN A 225 -17.80 -13.76 -7.24
CA GLN A 225 -17.31 -13.07 -8.44
C GLN A 225 -15.81 -13.34 -8.64
N GLU A 226 -15.33 -13.22 -9.87
CA GLU A 226 -13.91 -13.36 -10.16
C GLU A 226 -13.19 -12.06 -9.83
N GLY A 227 -12.29 -12.07 -8.84
CA GLY A 227 -11.44 -10.92 -8.54
C GLY A 227 -10.14 -10.89 -9.34
N ILE A 228 -9.68 -12.07 -9.79
CA ILE A 228 -8.46 -12.24 -10.59
C ILE A 228 -8.81 -13.10 -11.81
N VAL A 229 -8.70 -12.53 -13.00
CA VAL A 229 -8.96 -13.21 -14.27
C VAL A 229 -7.70 -13.91 -14.74
N ILE A 230 -7.75 -15.25 -14.75
CA ILE A 230 -6.73 -16.09 -15.37
C ILE A 230 -7.10 -16.20 -16.84
N ILE A 231 -6.40 -15.46 -17.70
CA ILE A 231 -6.53 -15.61 -19.15
C ILE A 231 -5.89 -16.95 -19.50
N THR A 232 -6.65 -18.03 -19.41
CA THR A 232 -6.33 -19.24 -20.15
C THR A 232 -6.60 -18.90 -21.62
N PRO A 233 -5.65 -19.18 -22.55
CA PRO A 233 -5.96 -19.08 -23.96
C PRO A 233 -7.11 -20.07 -24.21
N LYS A 234 -8.32 -19.52 -24.35
CA LYS A 234 -9.50 -20.28 -24.71
C LYS A 234 -9.12 -21.05 -25.96
N SER A 235 -9.14 -22.38 -25.89
CA SER A 235 -9.06 -23.19 -27.10
C SER A 235 -10.13 -22.61 -28.03
N SER A 236 -9.68 -22.04 -29.16
CA SER A 236 -10.59 -21.69 -30.23
C SER A 236 -11.45 -22.92 -30.48
N PRO A 237 -12.80 -22.82 -30.55
CA PRO A 237 -13.61 -23.96 -30.91
C PRO A 237 -13.01 -24.54 -32.18
N ALA A 238 -12.57 -25.80 -32.08
CA ALA A 238 -11.97 -26.52 -33.18
C ALA A 238 -12.94 -26.42 -34.35
N LEU A 239 -12.53 -25.72 -35.41
CA LEU A 239 -13.12 -25.93 -36.71
C LEU A 239 -12.99 -27.43 -37.00
N PRO A 240 -14.08 -28.13 -37.35
CA PRO A 240 -14.04 -29.58 -37.56
C PRO A 240 -12.99 -29.92 -38.62
N ALA A 241 -12.13 -30.87 -38.27
CA ALA A 241 -11.05 -31.36 -39.11
C ALA A 241 -11.59 -32.06 -40.38
N VAL A 242 -11.21 -31.48 -41.51
CA VAL A 242 -10.92 -32.03 -42.86
C VAL A 242 -11.34 -33.49 -43.15
N ALA A 243 -12.11 -33.66 -44.23
CA ALA A 243 -12.03 -34.85 -45.09
C ALA A 243 -11.16 -34.54 -46.34
N PRO A 244 -10.32 -35.47 -46.82
CA PRO A 244 -9.35 -35.21 -47.87
C PRO A 244 -9.96 -35.41 -49.26
N THR A 245 -9.61 -34.56 -50.22
CA THR A 245 -9.67 -34.94 -51.64
C THR A 245 -8.60 -34.21 -52.44
N THR A 246 -7.99 -34.99 -53.31
CA THR A 246 -6.75 -34.83 -54.05
C THR A 246 -6.82 -33.89 -55.26
N SER A 247 -5.64 -33.41 -55.67
CA SER A 247 -5.26 -32.81 -56.97
C SER A 247 -5.76 -31.37 -57.22
N THR A 248 -5.00 -30.41 -57.75
CA THR A 248 -3.94 -30.48 -58.76
C THR A 248 -3.08 -29.19 -58.73
N THR A 249 -1.83 -29.33 -59.16
CA THR A 249 -0.77 -28.34 -59.44
C THR A 249 -1.25 -27.05 -60.12
N ILE A 250 -0.68 -25.89 -59.75
CA ILE A 250 -0.08 -24.87 -60.65
C ILE A 250 0.71 -23.84 -59.81
N LYS A 251 1.98 -23.66 -60.18
CA LYS A 251 2.88 -22.58 -59.75
C LYS A 251 2.31 -21.22 -60.14
N LYS A 252 2.30 -20.24 -59.22
CA LYS A 252 2.67 -18.86 -59.58
C LYS A 252 3.16 -18.07 -58.38
N GLU A 253 4.45 -17.80 -58.44
CA GLU A 253 5.18 -16.74 -57.77
C GLU A 253 4.49 -15.39 -57.99
N ASN A 254 4.26 -14.64 -56.91
CA ASN A 254 4.31 -13.19 -56.93
C ASN A 254 4.41 -12.62 -55.50
N THR A 255 5.54 -11.94 -55.28
CA THR A 255 5.76 -10.87 -54.32
C THR A 255 4.52 -9.98 -54.11
N ARG A 256 4.20 -9.63 -52.86
CA ARG A 256 4.10 -8.23 -52.35
C ARG A 256 3.54 -8.14 -50.92
N LYS A 257 4.39 -7.58 -50.05
CA LYS A 257 4.16 -6.47 -49.11
C LYS A 257 3.19 -6.68 -47.94
N SER A 258 3.79 -6.84 -46.76
CA SER A 258 3.25 -6.47 -45.45
C SER A 258 2.81 -5.00 -45.43
N PRO A 259 1.62 -4.65 -44.88
CA PRO A 259 1.29 -3.26 -44.59
C PRO A 259 1.90 -2.87 -43.26
N VAL A 260 3.01 -2.14 -43.34
CA VAL A 260 3.56 -1.30 -42.27
C VAL A 260 2.54 -0.21 -41.95
N MET A 261 1.95 -0.22 -40.75
CA MET A 261 1.20 0.94 -40.26
C MET A 261 2.18 2.08 -39.97
N ARG A 262 2.01 3.17 -40.72
CA ARG A 262 2.72 4.44 -40.58
C ARG A 262 2.49 5.04 -39.19
N THR A 263 3.60 5.27 -38.49
CA THR A 263 3.72 6.32 -37.48
C THR A 263 3.83 7.68 -38.20
N THR A 264 2.85 8.55 -38.03
CA THR A 264 2.99 9.97 -38.40
C THR A 264 3.59 10.73 -37.21
N ALA A 265 4.91 10.92 -37.26
CA ALA A 265 5.62 11.89 -36.43
C ALA A 265 5.62 13.24 -37.16
N THR A 266 4.97 14.25 -36.57
CA THR A 266 5.07 15.65 -36.99
C THR A 266 6.25 16.30 -36.28
N ASN A 267 7.34 16.46 -37.02
CA ASN A 267 8.49 17.29 -36.65
C ASN A 267 8.11 18.78 -36.78
N ALA A 268 8.08 19.51 -35.67
CA ALA A 268 8.15 20.97 -35.66
C ALA A 268 9.48 21.41 -35.05
N ARG A 269 10.40 21.77 -35.94
CA ARG A 269 11.71 22.38 -35.66
C ARG A 269 11.51 23.88 -35.50
N VAL A 270 11.71 24.42 -34.30
CA VAL A 270 11.86 25.87 -34.10
C VAL A 270 13.20 26.16 -33.45
N ARG A 271 13.89 27.13 -34.07
CA ARG A 271 15.29 27.53 -33.92
C ARG A 271 15.59 28.18 -32.57
N ARG A 272 16.75 27.87 -31.99
CA ARG A 272 17.43 28.66 -30.96
C ARG A 272 17.95 29.98 -31.56
N PRO A 273 17.91 31.09 -30.83
CA PRO A 273 18.84 32.20 -31.00
C PRO A 273 20.00 32.10 -30.01
N THR A 274 21.15 32.49 -30.53
CA THR A 274 22.50 32.47 -29.97
C THR A 274 22.69 33.54 -28.89
N VAL A 275 23.48 33.19 -27.88
CA VAL A 275 24.02 34.06 -26.82
C VAL A 275 25.02 35.05 -27.41
N MET A 276 24.90 36.34 -27.07
CA MET A 276 26.02 37.29 -27.15
C MET A 276 26.17 38.00 -25.81
N ALA A 277 27.36 37.84 -25.23
CA ALA A 277 27.88 38.58 -24.09
C ALA A 277 28.92 39.59 -24.60
N ALA A 278 28.84 40.83 -24.10
CA ALA A 278 29.93 41.82 -23.99
C ALA A 278 29.42 42.88 -22.98
N ALA A 279 29.90 42.91 -21.74
CA ALA A 279 31.13 43.54 -21.26
C ALA A 279 31.10 45.09 -21.32
N SER A 280 30.86 45.68 -20.13
CA SER A 280 31.49 46.86 -19.51
C SER A 280 31.94 48.06 -20.37
N SER A 281 31.44 49.27 -20.05
CA SER A 281 32.20 50.34 -19.35
C SER A 281 31.43 51.67 -19.31
N SER A 282 31.74 52.45 -18.27
CA SER A 282 31.37 53.86 -17.96
C SER A 282 30.25 54.05 -16.96
#